data_AF-A0A7S2I040-F1
#
_entry.id   AF-A0A7S2I040-F1
#
_cell.length_a   1.000
_cell.length_b   1.000
_cell.length_c   1.000
_cell.angle_alpha   90.00
_cell.angle_beta   90.00
_cell.angle_gamma   90.00
#
_symmetry.space_group_name_H-M   'P 1'
#
loop_
_entity.id
_entity.type
_entity.pdbx_description
1 polymer ?
#
loop_
_entity_poly.entity_id
_entity_poly.type
_entity_poly.pdbx_seq_one_letter_code
_entity_poly.pdbx_strand_id
1 'polypeptide(L)'
;RKGDREQQTSGATTPEKPEECPGAAAEPATGSRAQPSAPALPSKYKVPKALEHIGSTCTECGGRYSIGGPFYLGSLYNKEFLDACLSVCDVESLEHVTSWRKITGMLTAMSEEIEDVPLHYSLPSLCGTLRLDCAPARNFKGMLQHLGYRVSHFHREPSAIKTDAPNGVVFDVLRKWAEHQGKPVGPAPDQQQSGGASASEGPRAPAEVG
;
A
#
# COMPACT_ATOMS: atom_id res chain seq x y z
N ARG A 1 -19.03 -8.92 -88.95
CA ARG A 1 -18.04 -7.89 -88.53
C ARG A 1 -17.52 -8.37 -87.17
N LYS A 2 -16.51 -9.25 -87.07
CA LYS A 2 -15.06 -9.17 -87.39
C LYS A 2 -14.33 -8.07 -86.61
N GLY A 3 -13.28 -8.46 -85.88
CA GLY A 3 -12.42 -7.66 -85.00
C GLY A 3 -12.45 -8.18 -83.56
N ASP A 4 -11.77 -9.29 -83.19
CA ASP A 4 -10.33 -9.40 -82.85
C ASP A 4 -10.01 -8.59 -81.57
N ARG A 5 -9.35 -9.09 -80.50
CA ARG A 5 -8.03 -9.76 -80.48
C ARG A 5 -7.60 -10.14 -79.04
N GLU A 6 -7.07 -11.36 -78.87
CA GLU A 6 -5.97 -11.89 -77.99
C GLU A 6 -5.83 -11.38 -76.52
N GLN A 7 -5.83 -12.17 -75.44
CA GLN A 7 -4.99 -13.31 -75.00
C GLN A 7 -3.46 -13.12 -75.08
N GLN A 8 -2.78 -12.99 -73.92
CA GLN A 8 -1.45 -13.53 -73.54
C GLN A 8 -1.08 -12.96 -72.15
N THR A 9 -0.98 -13.72 -71.04
CA THR A 9 0.00 -14.75 -70.61
C THR A 9 1.41 -14.23 -70.26
N SER A 10 1.95 -14.83 -69.20
CA SER A 10 3.34 -14.81 -68.70
C SER A 10 3.76 -13.56 -67.91
N GLY A 11 4.50 -13.66 -66.80
CA GLY A 11 5.29 -14.77 -66.28
C GLY A 11 5.69 -14.53 -64.82
N ALA A 12 6.11 -15.62 -64.19
CA ALA A 12 6.54 -15.71 -62.80
C ALA A 12 7.78 -14.85 -62.49
N THR A 13 7.83 -14.31 -61.27
CA THR A 13 9.07 -14.08 -60.53
C THR A 13 8.74 -14.06 -59.03
N THR A 14 9.07 -15.16 -58.35
CA THR A 14 9.44 -15.19 -56.92
C THR A 14 10.97 -15.13 -56.94
N PRO A 15 11.67 -14.30 -56.14
CA PRO A 15 11.79 -14.45 -54.69
C PRO A 15 11.73 -13.07 -53.98
N GLU A 16 11.53 -12.91 -52.67
CA GLU A 16 12.40 -13.31 -51.58
C GLU A 16 11.64 -13.17 -50.24
N LYS A 17 12.09 -13.99 -49.31
CA LYS A 17 11.74 -14.09 -47.90
C LYS A 17 12.03 -12.75 -47.19
N PRO A 18 11.16 -12.19 -46.33
CA PRO A 18 11.66 -11.28 -45.31
C PRO A 18 12.49 -12.13 -44.34
N GLU A 19 13.79 -11.83 -44.33
CA GLU A 19 14.75 -12.33 -43.36
C GLU A 19 14.26 -12.15 -41.93
N GLU A 20 14.43 -13.21 -41.15
CA GLU A 20 14.49 -13.17 -39.71
C GLU A 20 15.56 -12.16 -39.28
N CYS A 21 15.14 -11.05 -38.69
CA CYS A 21 16.05 -10.23 -37.90
C CYS A 21 16.25 -10.89 -36.52
N PRO A 22 17.49 -10.94 -36.02
CA PRO A 22 17.93 -11.91 -35.05
C PRO A 22 17.49 -11.53 -33.63
N GLY A 23 17.39 -12.55 -32.78
CA GLY A 23 17.11 -12.41 -31.36
C GLY A 23 17.97 -11.33 -30.71
N ALA A 24 17.29 -10.30 -30.21
CA ALA A 24 17.82 -9.53 -29.10
C ALA A 24 17.79 -10.45 -27.88
N ALA A 25 18.95 -11.01 -27.57
CA ALA A 25 19.18 -11.74 -26.35
C ALA A 25 18.61 -10.95 -25.17
N ALA A 26 17.78 -11.63 -24.38
CA ALA A 26 17.38 -11.18 -23.07
C ALA A 26 18.63 -11.09 -22.19
N GLU A 27 19.18 -9.89 -22.08
CA GLU A 27 20.11 -9.55 -21.01
C GLU A 27 19.33 -9.62 -19.69
N PRO A 28 19.80 -10.38 -18.69
CA PRO A 28 19.11 -10.45 -17.41
C PRO A 28 19.18 -9.08 -16.75
N ALA A 29 18.03 -8.50 -16.43
CA ALA A 29 17.92 -7.34 -15.56
C ALA A 29 18.24 -7.73 -14.10
N THR A 30 19.44 -8.26 -13.87
CA THR A 30 20.08 -8.31 -12.55
C THR A 30 20.65 -6.93 -12.28
N GLY A 31 19.90 -6.13 -11.54
CA GLY A 31 20.32 -4.79 -11.18
C GLY A 31 19.18 -4.04 -10.51
N SER A 32 18.73 -4.53 -9.36
CA SER A 32 17.96 -3.69 -8.43
C SER A 32 18.84 -2.50 -8.09
N ARG A 33 18.62 -1.38 -8.77
CA ARG A 33 19.23 -0.11 -8.44
C ARG A 33 18.62 0.30 -7.10
N ALA A 34 19.25 -0.19 -6.03
CA ALA A 34 19.00 0.23 -4.67
C ALA A 34 19.02 1.75 -4.67
N GLN A 35 17.88 2.36 -4.31
CA GLN A 35 17.90 3.75 -3.92
C GLN A 35 18.93 3.85 -2.78
N PRO A 36 19.91 4.77 -2.84
CA PRO A 36 20.83 4.96 -1.74
C PRO A 36 19.99 5.33 -0.51
N SER A 37 19.94 4.43 0.47
CA SER A 37 19.36 4.71 1.77
C SER A 37 20.05 5.95 2.30
N ALA A 38 19.26 7.02 2.53
CA ALA A 38 19.77 8.28 3.06
C ALA A 38 20.68 7.99 4.27
N PRO A 39 21.87 8.62 4.36
CA PRO A 39 22.77 8.39 5.47
C PRO A 39 22.04 8.67 6.77
N ALA A 40 22.07 7.70 7.69
CA ALA A 40 21.44 7.82 9.00
C ALA A 40 22.02 9.05 9.71
N LEU A 41 21.21 10.11 9.79
CA LEU A 41 21.58 11.32 10.50
C LEU A 41 21.83 10.94 11.97
N PRO A 42 22.93 11.41 12.60
CA PRO A 42 23.21 11.13 13.99
C PRO A 42 22.09 11.73 14.84
N SER A 43 21.26 10.86 15.41
CA SER A 43 20.09 11.26 16.17
C SER A 43 20.51 11.90 17.49
N LYS A 44 20.66 13.23 17.49
CA LYS A 44 20.76 14.06 18.70
C LYS A 44 19.44 14.09 19.50
N TYR A 45 18.35 13.56 18.93
CA TYR A 45 17.00 13.64 19.49
C TYR A 45 16.44 12.24 19.74
N LYS A 46 16.34 11.84 21.01
CA LYS A 46 15.61 10.63 21.38
C LYS A 46 14.12 10.87 21.15
N VAL A 47 13.51 10.04 20.31
CA VAL A 47 12.05 10.02 20.15
C VAL A 47 11.39 9.71 21.50
N PRO A 48 10.32 10.45 21.86
CA PRO A 48 9.57 10.17 23.09
C PRO A 48 9.01 8.75 23.03
N LYS A 49 9.16 8.04 24.15
CA LYS A 49 8.61 6.69 24.31
C LYS A 49 7.08 6.77 24.48
N ALA A 50 6.42 5.69 24.08
CA ALA A 50 4.98 5.50 24.18
C ALA A 50 4.42 5.87 25.57
N LEU A 51 3.20 6.40 25.57
CA LEU A 51 2.48 6.75 26.79
C LEU A 51 2.16 5.48 27.59
N GLU A 52 2.26 5.58 28.91
CA GLU A 52 2.16 4.44 29.84
C GLU A 52 0.84 3.66 29.72
N HIS A 53 -0.24 4.31 29.29
CA HIS A 53 -1.57 3.71 29.14
C HIS A 53 -1.78 2.90 27.84
N ILE A 54 -0.90 3.00 26.84
CA ILE A 54 -1.02 2.29 25.55
C ILE A 54 -0.07 1.06 25.49
N GLY A 55 0.75 0.90 26.53
CA GLY A 55 1.85 -0.06 26.52
C GLY A 55 3.02 0.41 25.64
N SER A 56 4.17 -0.25 25.78
CA SER A 56 5.40 0.12 25.04
C SER A 56 5.57 -0.65 23.72
N THR A 57 4.73 -1.63 23.46
CA THR A 57 4.84 -2.60 22.36
C THR A 57 3.53 -2.82 21.64
N CYS A 58 3.62 -3.01 20.32
CA CYS A 58 2.49 -3.32 19.45
C CYS A 58 1.98 -4.74 19.67
N THR A 59 0.65 -4.90 19.78
CA THR A 59 -0.02 -6.20 19.93
C THR A 59 0.08 -7.07 18.68
N GLU A 60 0.15 -6.46 17.49
CA GLU A 60 0.12 -7.22 16.23
C GLU A 60 1.51 -7.65 15.75
N CYS A 61 2.51 -6.77 15.87
CA CYS A 61 3.86 -7.02 15.36
C CYS A 61 4.96 -7.11 16.44
N GLY A 62 4.65 -6.81 17.71
CA GLY A 62 5.64 -6.79 18.80
C GLY A 62 6.65 -5.64 18.74
N GLY A 63 6.56 -4.75 17.75
CA GLY A 63 7.43 -3.59 17.61
C GLY A 63 7.22 -2.55 18.72
N ARG A 64 8.23 -1.73 19.02
CA ARG A 64 8.11 -0.65 20.01
C ARG A 64 7.42 0.57 19.40
N TYR A 65 6.50 1.17 20.14
CA TYR A 65 5.86 2.42 19.70
C TYR A 65 6.81 3.61 19.84
N SER A 66 6.88 4.42 18.78
CA SER A 66 7.50 5.74 18.77
C SER A 66 6.42 6.80 18.59
N ILE A 67 6.49 7.87 19.37
CA ILE A 67 5.54 8.97 19.24
C ILE A 67 6.03 9.94 18.17
N GLY A 68 5.24 10.11 17.11
CA GLY A 68 5.36 11.19 16.14
C GLY A 68 4.66 12.46 16.63
N GLY A 69 5.22 13.63 16.33
CA GLY A 69 4.81 14.92 16.87
C GLY A 69 3.39 15.38 16.49
N PRO A 70 2.98 16.59 16.91
CA PRO A 70 1.68 17.13 16.55
C PRO A 70 1.61 17.29 15.03
N PHE A 71 0.61 16.68 14.42
CA PHE A 71 0.35 16.81 12.99
C PHE A 71 -1.10 17.23 12.76
N TYR A 72 -1.34 17.84 11.61
CA TYR A 72 -2.67 18.24 11.22
C TYR A 72 -3.54 17.01 10.93
N LEU A 73 -4.65 16.88 11.66
CA LEU A 73 -5.58 15.76 11.57
C LEU A 73 -6.83 16.08 10.71
N GLY A 74 -7.02 17.35 10.33
CA GLY A 74 -8.19 17.75 9.54
C GLY A 74 -8.12 17.28 8.09
N SER A 75 -9.16 17.59 7.31
CA SER A 75 -9.17 17.26 5.88
C SER A 75 -8.04 17.99 5.16
N LEU A 76 -7.28 17.24 4.37
CA LEU A 76 -6.16 17.74 3.57
C LEU A 76 -6.63 18.41 2.28
N TYR A 77 -7.88 18.17 1.86
CA TYR A 77 -8.41 18.66 0.61
C TYR A 77 -9.73 19.39 0.82
N ASN A 78 -10.02 20.31 -0.08
CA ASN A 78 -11.34 20.88 -0.25
C ASN A 78 -11.95 20.25 -1.51
N LYS A 79 -13.05 19.51 -1.35
CA LYS A 79 -13.66 18.74 -2.45
C LYS A 79 -14.26 19.65 -3.51
N GLU A 80 -14.88 20.76 -3.10
CA GLU A 80 -15.47 21.73 -4.03
C GLU A 80 -14.39 22.32 -4.96
N PHE A 81 -13.20 22.57 -4.43
CA PHE A 81 -12.06 23.04 -5.20
C PHE A 81 -11.50 21.95 -6.12
N LEU A 82 -11.37 20.71 -5.66
CA LEU A 82 -10.94 19.60 -6.50
C LEU A 82 -11.88 19.37 -7.68
N ASP A 83 -13.19 19.38 -7.44
CA ASP A 83 -14.22 19.20 -8.46
C ASP A 83 -14.20 20.36 -9.47
N ALA A 84 -14.01 21.60 -8.99
CA ALA A 84 -13.81 22.75 -9.87
C ALA A 84 -12.57 22.59 -10.76
N CYS A 85 -11.44 22.15 -10.21
CA CYS A 85 -10.23 21.88 -10.99
C CYS A 85 -10.46 20.77 -12.03
N LEU A 86 -11.15 19.69 -11.66
CA LEU A 86 -11.48 18.60 -12.59
C LEU A 86 -12.38 19.09 -13.74
N SER A 87 -13.36 19.96 -13.45
CA SER A 87 -14.22 20.53 -14.49
C SER A 87 -13.45 21.37 -15.52
N VAL A 88 -12.46 22.15 -15.08
CA VAL A 88 -11.56 22.87 -15.99
C VAL A 88 -10.70 21.90 -16.77
N CYS A 89 -10.29 20.79 -16.14
CA CYS A 89 -9.49 19.76 -16.77
C CYS A 89 -10.19 19.03 -17.94
N ASP A 90 -11.53 19.02 -17.95
CA ASP A 90 -12.31 18.37 -19.00
C ASP A 90 -12.58 19.27 -20.22
N VAL A 91 -12.60 20.60 -20.01
CA VAL A 91 -13.09 21.57 -21.02
C VAL A 91 -11.96 22.25 -21.78
N GLU A 92 -10.87 22.64 -21.11
CA GLU A 92 -9.85 23.52 -21.68
C GLU A 92 -8.47 22.87 -21.67
N SER A 93 -7.80 22.70 -22.81
CA SER A 93 -6.37 22.40 -22.79
C SER A 93 -5.58 23.70 -22.62
N LEU A 94 -5.04 23.93 -21.42
CA LEU A 94 -4.16 25.07 -21.16
C LEU A 94 -2.91 24.99 -22.04
N GLU A 95 -2.71 25.98 -22.91
CA GLU A 95 -1.70 26.01 -23.99
C GLU A 95 -0.25 25.75 -23.52
N HIS A 96 0.06 26.04 -22.25
CA HIS A 96 1.40 25.90 -21.68
C HIS A 96 1.56 24.68 -20.76
N VAL A 97 0.51 23.90 -20.54
CA VAL A 97 0.52 22.76 -19.61
C VAL A 97 0.76 21.47 -20.38
N THR A 98 2.02 21.04 -20.43
CA THR A 98 2.44 19.82 -21.14
C THR A 98 2.03 18.53 -20.44
N SER A 99 1.78 18.57 -19.13
CA SER A 99 1.52 17.39 -18.28
C SER A 99 0.04 17.21 -17.94
N TRP A 100 -0.87 17.60 -18.85
CA TRP A 100 -2.32 17.57 -18.62
C TRP A 100 -2.83 16.24 -18.06
N ARG A 101 -2.53 15.13 -18.77
CA ARG A 101 -2.95 13.77 -18.36
C ARG A 101 -2.50 13.38 -16.96
N LYS A 102 -1.33 13.85 -16.52
CA LYS A 102 -0.81 13.57 -15.18
C LYS A 102 -1.53 14.39 -14.12
N ILE A 103 -1.84 15.64 -14.42
CA ILE A 103 -2.58 16.53 -13.52
C ILE A 103 -4.00 16.00 -13.33
N THR A 104 -4.71 15.72 -14.42
CA THR A 104 -6.06 15.13 -14.36
C THR A 104 -6.04 13.83 -13.56
N GLY A 105 -5.12 12.90 -13.87
CA GLY A 105 -5.02 11.64 -13.14
C GLY A 105 -4.70 11.82 -11.65
N MET A 106 -3.89 12.82 -11.28
CA MET A 106 -3.59 13.13 -9.88
C MET A 106 -4.81 13.72 -9.15
N LEU A 107 -5.54 14.63 -9.79
CA LEU A 107 -6.76 15.22 -9.23
C LEU A 107 -7.87 14.17 -9.06
N THR A 108 -8.04 13.28 -10.04
CA THR A 108 -8.96 12.14 -9.93
C THR A 108 -8.55 11.20 -8.80
N ALA A 109 -7.25 10.93 -8.66
CA ALA A 109 -6.75 10.12 -7.55
C ALA A 109 -7.05 10.73 -6.18
N MET A 110 -6.90 12.05 -6.06
CA MET A 110 -7.23 12.79 -4.83
C MET A 110 -8.73 12.81 -4.55
N SER A 111 -9.59 12.93 -5.57
CA SER A 111 -11.05 12.99 -5.37
C SER A 111 -11.66 11.65 -4.94
N GLU A 112 -11.06 10.53 -5.36
CA GLU A 112 -11.44 9.17 -4.95
C GLU A 112 -10.86 8.77 -3.57
N GLU A 113 -9.98 9.58 -2.98
CA GLU A 113 -9.32 9.27 -1.71
C GLU A 113 -10.24 9.52 -0.50
N ILE A 114 -10.22 8.62 0.48
CA ILE A 114 -10.94 8.78 1.74
C ILE A 114 -10.24 9.84 2.61
N GLU A 115 -10.97 10.89 2.97
CA GLU A 115 -10.45 12.07 3.68
C GLU A 115 -10.62 12.02 5.21
N ASP A 116 -11.63 11.29 5.70
CA ASP A 116 -11.94 11.17 7.13
C ASP A 116 -10.97 10.24 7.88
N VAL A 117 -10.20 9.45 7.13
CA VAL A 117 -9.19 8.56 7.68
C VAL A 117 -7.80 9.21 7.53
N PRO A 118 -7.15 9.54 8.65
CA PRO A 118 -5.78 10.04 8.63
C PRO A 118 -4.79 8.92 8.31
N LEU A 119 -3.65 9.30 7.71
CA LEU A 119 -2.54 8.39 7.39
C LEU A 119 -2.94 7.26 6.41
N HIS A 120 -2.01 6.34 6.18
CA HIS A 120 -2.16 5.25 5.22
C HIS A 120 -1.31 4.04 5.62
N TYR A 121 -1.63 2.89 5.05
CA TYR A 121 -0.83 1.67 5.15
C TYR A 121 -0.04 1.46 3.86
N SER A 122 1.29 1.34 3.95
CA SER A 122 2.10 0.86 2.83
C SER A 122 2.19 -0.67 2.90
N LEU A 123 1.57 -1.35 1.93
CA LEU A 123 1.55 -2.82 1.90
C LEU A 123 2.95 -3.46 1.88
N PRO A 124 3.91 -2.98 1.08
CA PRO A 124 5.27 -3.52 1.09
C PRO A 124 5.94 -3.39 2.46
N SER A 125 5.74 -2.28 3.16
CA SER A 125 6.30 -2.06 4.50
C SER A 125 5.68 -3.00 5.54
N LEU A 126 4.36 -3.21 5.49
CA LEU A 126 3.67 -4.16 6.37
C LEU A 126 4.13 -5.60 6.10
N CYS A 127 4.17 -6.01 4.84
CA CYS A 127 4.61 -7.35 4.46
C CYS A 127 6.08 -7.58 4.81
N GLY A 128 6.95 -6.58 4.65
CA GLY A 128 8.34 -6.64 5.07
C GLY A 128 8.51 -6.83 6.58
N THR A 129 7.65 -6.16 7.39
CA THR A 129 7.64 -6.32 8.85
C THR A 129 7.23 -7.74 9.26
N LEU A 130 6.24 -8.32 8.58
CA LEU A 130 5.72 -9.66 8.86
C LEU A 130 6.46 -10.78 8.10
N ARG A 131 7.47 -10.45 7.29
CA ARG A 131 8.21 -11.39 6.41
C ARG A 131 7.30 -12.19 5.46
N LEU A 132 6.27 -11.54 4.94
CA LEU A 132 5.30 -12.09 3.98
C LEU A 132 5.63 -11.65 2.56
N ASP A 133 5.23 -12.45 1.56
CA ASP A 133 5.29 -11.93 0.18
C ASP A 133 4.12 -10.97 -0.03
N CYS A 134 4.42 -9.82 -0.61
CA CYS A 134 3.45 -8.73 -0.71
C CYS A 134 2.22 -9.15 -1.51
N ALA A 135 1.04 -9.00 -0.91
CA ALA A 135 -0.22 -9.21 -1.60
C ALA A 135 -0.38 -8.19 -2.73
N PRO A 136 -0.95 -8.57 -3.89
CA PRO A 136 -1.41 -7.60 -4.88
C PRO A 136 -2.41 -6.63 -4.23
N ALA A 137 -2.19 -5.33 -4.37
CA ALA A 137 -3.03 -4.31 -3.71
C ALA A 137 -4.52 -4.47 -4.02
N ARG A 138 -4.88 -4.90 -5.24
CA ARG A 138 -6.27 -5.19 -5.63
C ARG A 138 -6.93 -6.26 -4.76
N ASN A 139 -6.21 -7.35 -4.45
CA ASN A 139 -6.74 -8.44 -3.62
C ASN A 139 -6.94 -7.96 -2.18
N PHE A 140 -5.97 -7.21 -1.66
CA PHE A 140 -6.05 -6.66 -0.31
C PHE A 140 -7.23 -5.68 -0.14
N LYS A 141 -7.39 -4.77 -1.10
CA LYS A 141 -8.54 -3.85 -1.15
C LYS A 141 -9.86 -4.62 -1.26
N GLY A 142 -9.92 -5.63 -2.13
CA GLY A 142 -11.12 -6.45 -2.30
C GLY A 142 -11.53 -7.22 -1.04
N MET A 143 -10.56 -7.75 -0.28
CA MET A 143 -10.84 -8.42 1.00
C MET A 143 -11.42 -7.45 2.02
N LEU A 144 -10.81 -6.28 2.19
CA LEU A 144 -11.31 -5.25 3.11
C LEU A 144 -12.71 -4.74 2.70
N GLN A 145 -12.96 -4.54 1.41
CA GLN A 145 -14.28 -4.18 0.89
C GLN A 145 -15.32 -5.28 1.14
N HIS A 146 -14.94 -6.56 0.98
CA HIS A 146 -15.83 -7.69 1.27
C HIS A 146 -16.18 -7.80 2.76
N LEU A 147 -15.26 -7.38 3.64
CA LEU A 147 -15.50 -7.25 5.08
C LEU A 147 -16.36 -6.03 5.45
N GLY A 148 -16.74 -5.19 4.48
CA GLY A 148 -17.60 -4.02 4.67
C GLY A 148 -16.85 -2.73 5.03
N TYR A 149 -15.52 -2.72 4.95
CA TYR A 149 -14.72 -1.52 5.22
C TYR A 149 -14.55 -0.68 3.95
N ARG A 150 -14.47 0.64 4.13
CA ARG A 150 -14.15 1.57 3.04
C ARG A 150 -12.65 1.53 2.79
N VAL A 151 -12.30 1.55 1.51
CA VAL A 151 -10.91 1.46 1.08
C VAL A 151 -10.68 2.36 -0.12
N SER A 152 -9.64 3.18 -0.05
CA SER A 152 -9.15 3.96 -1.19
C SER A 152 -7.65 3.73 -1.39
N HIS A 153 -7.17 4.18 -2.55
CA HIS A 153 -5.75 4.35 -2.77
C HIS A 153 -5.25 5.64 -2.10
N PHE A 154 -3.94 5.86 -2.12
CA PHE A 154 -3.32 7.11 -1.69
C PHE A 154 -2.60 7.75 -2.88
N HIS A 155 -2.92 9.00 -3.19
CA HIS A 155 -2.42 9.66 -4.41
C HIS A 155 -0.89 9.81 -4.46
N ARG A 156 -0.19 9.92 -3.32
CA ARG A 156 1.30 10.03 -3.30
C ARG A 156 2.03 8.71 -3.46
N GLU A 157 1.43 7.61 -3.03
CA GLU A 157 2.07 6.30 -3.00
C GLU A 157 1.10 5.24 -3.54
N PRO A 158 1.32 4.70 -4.76
CA PRO A 158 0.39 3.77 -5.40
C PRO A 158 0.21 2.44 -4.65
N SER A 159 1.25 2.01 -3.91
CA SER A 159 1.23 0.82 -3.06
C SER A 159 0.54 1.03 -1.72
N ALA A 160 0.20 2.28 -1.39
CA ALA A 160 -0.45 2.62 -0.15
C ALA A 160 -1.97 2.56 -0.24
N ILE A 161 -2.57 2.25 0.90
CA ILE A 161 -4.00 2.03 1.05
C ILE A 161 -4.47 2.81 2.26
N LYS A 162 -5.57 3.54 2.09
CA LYS A 162 -6.33 4.12 3.20
C LYS A 162 -7.56 3.28 3.46
N THR A 163 -7.86 3.03 4.73
CA THR A 163 -9.03 2.27 5.14
C THR A 163 -9.49 2.66 6.53
N ASP A 164 -10.80 2.61 6.77
CA ASP A 164 -11.40 2.79 8.09
C ASP A 164 -11.36 1.50 8.94
N ALA A 165 -10.78 0.42 8.41
CA ALA A 165 -10.58 -0.82 9.16
C ALA A 165 -9.66 -0.61 10.37
N PRO A 166 -10.01 -1.15 11.55
CA PRO A 166 -9.13 -1.10 12.71
C PRO A 166 -7.87 -1.93 12.45
N ASN A 167 -6.76 -1.55 13.12
CA ASN A 167 -5.46 -2.21 12.95
C ASN A 167 -5.56 -3.74 13.03
N GLY A 168 -6.28 -4.29 14.01
CA GLY A 168 -6.45 -5.75 14.16
C GLY A 168 -6.99 -6.42 12.90
N VAL A 169 -7.99 -5.83 12.23
CA VAL A 169 -8.55 -6.36 10.99
C VAL A 169 -7.55 -6.30 9.84
N VAL A 170 -6.78 -5.21 9.72
CA VAL A 170 -5.73 -5.09 8.69
C VAL A 170 -4.70 -6.21 8.86
N PHE A 171 -4.28 -6.49 10.10
CA PHE A 171 -3.37 -7.59 10.40
C PHE A 171 -4.02 -8.97 10.24
N ASP A 172 -5.31 -9.14 10.53
CA ASP A 172 -6.06 -10.38 10.24
C ASP A 172 -6.07 -10.73 8.77
N VAL A 173 -6.30 -9.73 7.90
CA VAL A 173 -6.25 -9.93 6.45
C VAL A 173 -4.85 -10.35 6.01
N LEU A 174 -3.79 -9.79 6.60
CA LEU A 174 -2.41 -10.21 6.33
C LEU A 174 -2.13 -11.64 6.84
N ARG A 175 -2.66 -12.01 8.01
CA ARG A 175 -2.58 -13.38 8.53
C ARG A 175 -3.24 -14.38 7.59
N LYS A 176 -4.44 -14.05 7.11
CA LYS A 176 -5.16 -14.86 6.12
C LYS A 176 -4.43 -14.95 4.78
N TRP A 177 -3.80 -13.86 4.35
CA TRP A 177 -2.98 -13.88 3.15
C TRP A 177 -1.76 -14.80 3.29
N ALA A 178 -1.13 -14.83 4.47
CA ALA A 178 -0.02 -15.72 4.74
C ALA A 178 -0.42 -17.20 4.82
N GLU A 179 -1.59 -17.51 5.40
CA GLU A 179 -2.19 -18.85 5.35
C GLU A 179 -2.35 -19.31 3.88
N HIS A 180 -2.85 -18.44 3.00
CA HIS A 180 -2.99 -18.72 1.57
C HIS A 180 -1.62 -18.95 0.87
N GLN A 181 -0.53 -18.37 1.38
CA GLN A 181 0.82 -18.61 0.90
C GLN A 181 1.49 -19.85 1.52
N GLY A 182 0.86 -20.52 2.49
CA GLY A 182 1.44 -21.65 3.21
C GLY A 182 2.61 -21.26 4.13
N LYS A 183 2.72 -19.98 4.52
CA LYS A 183 3.76 -19.52 5.46
C LYS A 183 3.20 -19.52 6.89
N PRO A 184 3.93 -20.07 7.89
CA PRO A 184 3.50 -19.97 9.27
C PRO A 184 3.60 -18.51 9.71
N VAL A 185 2.46 -17.88 9.99
CA VAL A 185 2.46 -16.63 10.73
C VAL A 185 2.68 -16.98 12.19
N GLY A 186 3.75 -16.48 12.78
CA GLY A 186 3.92 -16.57 14.23
C GLY A 186 2.66 -16.02 14.90
N PRO A 187 2.14 -16.70 15.94
CA PRO A 187 0.93 -16.24 16.61
C PRO A 187 1.14 -14.79 17.07
N ALA A 188 0.07 -13.98 17.01
CA ALA A 188 0.06 -12.74 17.79
C ALA A 188 0.43 -13.10 19.24
N PRO A 189 1.26 -12.31 19.93
CA PRO A 189 1.57 -12.56 21.32
C PRO A 189 0.26 -12.72 22.08
N ASP A 190 0.10 -13.92 22.63
CA ASP A 190 -1.07 -14.36 23.37
C ASP A 190 -1.39 -13.33 24.46
N GLN A 191 -2.63 -12.87 24.54
CA GLN A 191 -3.13 -12.17 25.72
C GLN A 191 -3.34 -13.19 26.84
N GLN A 192 -2.29 -13.92 27.21
CA GLN A 192 -2.30 -14.83 28.32
C GLN A 192 -2.19 -14.00 29.60
N GLN A 193 -3.35 -13.73 30.19
CA GLN A 193 -3.62 -13.58 31.62
C GLN A 193 -2.48 -13.00 32.47
N SER A 194 -2.67 -11.76 32.95
CA SER A 194 -2.07 -11.27 34.18
C SER A 194 -2.64 -12.02 35.39
N GLY A 195 -2.40 -13.33 35.47
CA GLY A 195 -2.49 -14.12 36.68
C GLY A 195 -1.28 -13.80 37.54
N GLY A 196 -1.32 -12.65 38.22
CA GLY A 196 -0.38 -12.32 39.28
C GLY A 196 -0.57 -13.30 40.43
N ALA A 197 0.32 -14.28 40.54
CA ALA A 197 0.48 -15.09 41.74
C ALA A 197 0.93 -14.17 42.89
N SER A 198 -0.01 -13.70 43.71
CA SER A 198 0.27 -13.14 45.03
C SER A 198 0.48 -14.31 46.01
N ALA A 199 1.75 -14.65 46.22
CA ALA A 199 2.16 -15.50 47.32
C ALA A 199 1.97 -14.75 48.65
N SER A 200 1.13 -15.34 49.51
CA SER A 200 1.18 -15.36 50.98
C SER A 200 1.48 -14.05 51.75
N GLU A 201 0.47 -13.54 52.44
CA GLU A 201 0.61 -12.97 53.79
C GLU A 201 -0.57 -13.45 54.64
N GLY A 202 -0.27 -14.11 55.76
CA GLY A 202 -1.24 -14.72 56.66
C GLY A 202 -2.01 -13.69 57.51
N PRO A 203 -3.17 -14.07 58.09
CA PRO A 203 -4.01 -13.14 58.84
C PRO A 203 -3.39 -12.79 60.19
N ARG A 204 -3.18 -11.48 60.43
CA ARG A 204 -2.80 -10.91 61.72
C ARG A 204 -4.04 -10.83 62.62
N ALA A 205 -3.94 -11.39 63.82
CA ALA A 205 -4.99 -11.41 64.84
C ALA A 205 -5.43 -10.00 65.28
N PRO A 206 -6.70 -9.80 65.72
CA PRO A 206 -7.16 -8.52 66.24
C PRO A 206 -6.61 -8.27 67.66
N ALA A 207 -6.23 -7.02 67.93
CA ALA A 207 -5.86 -6.54 69.24
C ALA A 207 -7.12 -6.30 70.10
N GLU A 208 -7.12 -6.84 71.32
CA GLU A 208 -8.11 -6.53 72.34
C GLU A 208 -7.92 -5.10 72.84
N VAL A 209 -9.03 -4.38 72.98
CA VAL A 209 -9.11 -3.04 73.59
C VAL A 209 -9.88 -3.20 74.89
N GLY A 210 -9.23 -2.83 76.00
CA GLY A 210 -9.87 -2.64 77.31
C GLY A 210 -10.57 -1.29 77.44
#